data_AF-A0A3D3IQE8-F1
#
_entry.id   AF-A0A3D3IQE8-F1
#
_cell.length_a   1.000
_cell.length_b   1.000
_cell.length_c   1.000
_cell.angle_alpha   90.00
_cell.angle_beta   90.00
_cell.angle_gamma   90.00
#
_symmetry.space_group_name_H-M   'P 1'
#
loop_
_entity.id
_entity.type
_entity.pdbx_description
1 polymer ?
#
loop_
_entity_poly.entity_id
_entity_poly.type
_entity_poly.pdbx_seq_one_letter_code
_entity_poly.pdbx_strand_id
1 'polypeptide(L)'
;NQYPYLYWAGNRIGMKYPINPHIGWIVSNQELPMFLDTTLDTIGFTEKEKEDFLSYWVPVLLEKDAAWYHVRFLQTSDMNMFIPMEIHPTPDRYYRLFLDWMPLSDKPAIPVAPQQLDTIVRKGFTVVEWGGLKQ
;
A
#
# COMPACT_ATOMS: atom_id res chain seq x y z
N ASN A 1 -24.82 14.53 -2.66
CA ASN A 1 -23.94 13.48 -3.19
C ASN A 1 -22.50 13.98 -3.28
N GLN A 2 -21.86 14.20 -2.13
CA GLN A 2 -20.41 14.39 -2.07
C GLN A 2 -19.88 13.37 -1.08
N TYR A 3 -19.17 12.38 -1.59
CA TYR A 3 -18.41 11.42 -0.80
C TYR A 3 -16.94 11.66 -1.11
N PRO A 4 -16.05 11.70 -0.10
CA PRO A 4 -14.64 12.04 -0.32
C PRO A 4 -13.89 10.96 -1.11
N TYR A 5 -14.37 9.71 -1.08
CA TYR A 5 -13.83 8.56 -1.82
C TYR A 5 -14.86 7.42 -1.91
N LEU A 6 -14.54 6.41 -2.71
CA LEU A 6 -15.24 5.12 -2.73
C LEU A 6 -14.47 4.10 -1.90
N TYR A 7 -15.20 3.30 -1.11
CA TYR A 7 -14.64 2.22 -0.30
C TYR A 7 -15.11 0.86 -0.82
N TRP A 8 -14.20 -0.11 -0.90
CA TRP A 8 -14.52 -1.49 -1.25
C TRP A 8 -13.67 -2.48 -0.45
N ALA A 9 -14.20 -3.68 -0.25
CA ALA A 9 -13.52 -4.80 0.43
C ALA A 9 -13.93 -6.12 -0.22
N GLY A 10 -13.04 -7.12 -0.21
CA GLY A 10 -13.31 -8.42 -0.81
C GLY A 10 -12.36 -9.51 -0.32
N ASN A 11 -12.80 -10.76 -0.43
CA ASN A 11 -12.00 -11.94 -0.12
C ASN A 11 -11.36 -12.49 -1.40
N ARG A 12 -10.16 -13.06 -1.26
CA ARG A 12 -9.44 -13.67 -2.38
C ARG A 12 -9.88 -15.13 -2.54
N ILE A 13 -10.14 -15.58 -3.77
CA ILE A 13 -10.42 -16.99 -4.08
C ILE A 13 -9.52 -17.43 -5.24
N GLY A 14 -8.68 -18.46 -5.01
CA GLY A 14 -8.04 -19.25 -6.07
C GLY A 14 -6.88 -18.63 -6.86
N MET A 15 -6.48 -17.38 -6.63
CA MET A 15 -5.34 -16.74 -7.32
C MET A 15 -4.08 -16.67 -6.44
N LYS A 16 -2.92 -16.96 -7.03
CA LYS A 16 -1.62 -16.80 -6.37
C LYS A 16 -1.35 -15.33 -6.08
N TYR A 17 -1.01 -15.02 -4.84
CA TYR A 17 -0.65 -13.67 -4.40
C TYR A 17 0.66 -13.22 -5.08
N PRO A 18 0.69 -12.10 -5.82
CA PRO A 18 1.86 -11.68 -6.60
C PRO A 18 2.86 -10.95 -5.69
N ILE A 19 3.52 -11.67 -4.78
CA ILE A 19 4.52 -11.06 -3.89
C ILE A 19 5.86 -11.77 -3.94
N ASN A 20 6.90 -10.95 -3.95
CA ASN A 20 8.26 -11.37 -3.76
C ASN A 20 8.63 -11.18 -2.27
N PRO A 21 8.89 -12.24 -1.50
CA PRO A 21 9.21 -12.12 -0.08
C PRO A 21 10.61 -11.53 0.17
N HIS A 22 11.45 -11.36 -0.86
CA HIS A 22 12.82 -10.87 -0.72
C HIS A 22 12.95 -9.34 -0.93
N ILE A 23 11.84 -8.64 -1.17
CA ILE A 23 11.82 -7.19 -1.36
C ILE A 23 11.02 -6.48 -0.25
N GLY A 24 11.14 -5.16 -0.20
CA GLY A 24 10.43 -4.29 0.72
C GLY A 24 11.35 -3.76 1.81
N TRP A 25 10.79 -3.57 3.00
CA TRP A 25 11.48 -2.98 4.14
C TRP A 25 11.18 -3.75 5.42
N ILE A 26 12.18 -3.83 6.30
CA ILE A 26 11.98 -4.25 7.69
C ILE A 26 11.99 -2.99 8.53
N VAL A 27 10.86 -2.67 9.14
CA VAL A 27 10.62 -1.43 9.84
C VAL A 27 10.28 -1.73 11.29
N SER A 28 10.89 -1.01 12.23
CA SER A 28 10.53 -1.18 13.64
C SER A 28 9.15 -0.59 13.93
N ASN A 29 8.50 -1.05 15.01
CA ASN A 29 7.22 -0.49 15.46
C ASN A 29 7.26 1.04 15.61
N GLN A 30 8.33 1.57 16.17
CA GLN A 30 8.52 2.99 16.43
C GLN A 30 8.69 3.82 15.14
N GLU A 31 9.35 3.25 14.13
CA GLU A 31 9.62 3.94 12.86
C GLU A 31 8.46 3.80 11.86
N LEU A 32 7.54 2.87 12.08
CA LEU A 32 6.49 2.52 11.13
C LEU A 32 5.65 3.72 10.65
N PRO A 33 5.15 4.62 11.51
CA PRO A 33 4.35 5.76 11.05
C PRO A 33 5.14 6.70 10.14
N MET A 34 6.38 7.03 10.53
CA MET A 34 7.27 7.92 9.78
C MET A 34 7.73 7.30 8.47
N PHE A 35 8.00 5.99 8.48
CA PHE A 35 8.34 5.24 7.27
C PHE A 35 7.19 5.29 6.25
N LEU A 36 5.95 5.04 6.67
CA LEU A 36 4.80 5.09 5.75
C LEU A 36 4.57 6.50 5.23
N ASP A 37 4.65 7.52 6.10
CA ASP A 37 4.48 8.93 5.73
C ASP A 37 5.49 9.37 4.65
N THR A 38 6.79 9.15 4.90
CA THR A 38 7.87 9.49 3.95
C THR A 38 7.80 8.69 2.65
N THR A 39 7.34 7.43 2.71
CA THR A 39 7.14 6.59 1.53
C THR A 39 6.03 7.15 0.63
N LEU A 40 4.91 7.57 1.22
CA LEU A 40 3.77 8.15 0.49
C LEU A 40 4.12 9.49 -0.14
N ASP A 41 4.92 10.32 0.54
CA ASP A 41 5.47 11.55 -0.03
C ASP A 41 6.36 11.26 -1.25
N THR A 42 7.21 10.23 -1.16
CA THR A 42 8.08 9.81 -2.27
C THR A 42 7.28 9.32 -3.49
N ILE A 43 6.15 8.64 -3.25
CA ILE A 43 5.23 8.20 -4.31
C ILE A 43 4.45 9.37 -4.93
N GLY A 44 4.30 10.50 -4.22
CA GLY A 44 3.55 11.66 -4.71
C GLY A 44 2.07 11.63 -4.34
N PHE A 45 1.73 11.01 -3.20
CA PHE A 45 0.41 11.18 -2.59
C PHE A 45 0.20 12.66 -2.23
N THR A 46 -1.04 13.12 -2.34
CA THR A 46 -1.44 14.40 -1.76
C THR A 46 -1.56 14.26 -0.24
N GLU A 47 -1.52 15.38 0.48
CA GLU A 47 -1.67 15.37 1.94
C GLU A 47 -2.95 14.65 2.38
N LYS A 48 -4.07 14.89 1.68
CA LYS A 48 -5.35 14.26 1.99
C LYS A 48 -5.33 12.75 1.82
N GLU A 49 -4.78 12.25 0.71
CA GLU A 49 -4.68 10.81 0.44
C GLU A 49 -3.74 10.13 1.44
N LYS A 50 -2.65 10.82 1.81
CA LYS A 50 -1.68 10.35 2.80
C LYS A 50 -2.31 10.25 4.19
N GLU A 51 -2.99 11.30 4.65
CA GLU A 51 -3.75 11.31 5.90
C GLU A 51 -4.78 10.18 5.96
N ASP A 52 -5.55 9.97 4.88
CA ASP A 52 -6.54 8.88 4.82
C ASP A 52 -5.88 7.50 4.91
N PHE A 53 -4.77 7.30 4.19
CA PHE A 53 -4.02 6.05 4.24
C PHE A 53 -3.46 5.77 5.63
N LEU A 54 -2.76 6.76 6.22
CA LEU A 54 -2.07 6.61 7.50
C LEU A 54 -3.06 6.41 8.64
N SER A 55 -4.13 7.22 8.69
CA SER A 55 -5.15 7.11 9.74
C SER A 55 -5.87 5.75 9.73
N TYR A 56 -5.96 5.09 8.58
CA TYR A 56 -6.50 3.74 8.48
C TYR A 56 -5.48 2.67 8.83
N TRP A 57 -4.31 2.66 8.18
CA TRP A 57 -3.38 1.53 8.25
C TRP A 57 -2.47 1.57 9.47
N VAL A 58 -2.00 2.73 9.93
CA VAL A 58 -1.08 2.80 11.07
C VAL A 58 -1.68 2.15 12.32
N PRO A 59 -2.92 2.46 12.75
CA PRO A 59 -3.53 1.79 13.90
C PRO A 59 -3.64 0.27 13.70
N VAL A 60 -4.08 -0.17 12.52
CA VAL A 60 -4.26 -1.61 12.19
C VAL A 60 -2.95 -2.39 12.31
N LEU A 61 -1.82 -1.80 11.90
CA LEU A 61 -0.52 -2.43 12.01
C LEU A 61 -0.06 -2.45 13.47
N LEU A 62 -0.13 -1.30 14.16
CA LEU A 62 0.34 -1.15 15.55
C LEU A 62 -0.45 -2.02 16.55
N GLU A 63 -1.73 -2.28 16.28
CA GLU A 63 -2.56 -3.20 17.08
C GLU A 63 -2.01 -4.63 17.16
N LYS A 64 -1.11 -5.03 16.24
CA LYS A 64 -0.47 -6.37 16.31
C LYS A 64 0.62 -6.48 17.36
N ASP A 65 1.05 -5.36 17.96
CA ASP A 65 2.07 -5.32 19.01
C ASP A 65 3.37 -6.06 18.65
N ALA A 66 3.74 -6.02 17.36
CA ALA A 66 4.98 -6.62 16.88
C ALA A 66 6.14 -5.63 17.00
N ALA A 67 7.34 -6.13 17.32
CA ALA A 67 8.55 -5.32 17.40
C ALA A 67 9.00 -4.81 16.02
N TRP A 68 8.79 -5.63 14.98
CA TRP A 68 9.19 -5.36 13.61
C TRP A 68 8.05 -5.70 12.64
N TYR A 69 8.05 -5.03 11.49
CA TYR A 69 7.12 -5.28 10.40
C TYR A 69 7.90 -5.44 9.11
N HIS A 70 7.56 -6.47 8.32
CA HIS A 70 7.96 -6.53 6.92
C HIS A 70 6.91 -5.78 6.10
N VAL A 71 7.28 -4.66 5.50
CA VAL A 71 6.38 -3.82 4.69
C VAL A 71 6.75 -3.88 3.22
N ARG A 72 5.75 -4.03 2.35
CA ARG A 72 5.83 -4.13 0.89
C ARG A 72 4.61 -3.47 0.26
N PHE A 73 4.67 -3.18 -1.03
CA PHE A 73 3.52 -2.64 -1.77
C PHE A 73 3.28 -3.41 -3.06
N LEU A 74 2.03 -3.77 -3.36
CA LEU A 74 1.65 -4.10 -4.74
C LEU A 74 1.32 -2.81 -5.46
N GLN A 75 1.86 -2.67 -6.68
CA GLN A 75 1.67 -1.47 -7.50
C GLN A 75 0.67 -1.73 -8.62
N THR A 76 0.42 -0.73 -9.46
CA THR A 76 -0.60 -0.77 -10.53
C THR A 76 -0.53 -2.03 -11.39
N SER A 77 0.67 -2.46 -11.82
CA SER A 77 0.82 -3.68 -12.64
C SER A 77 0.40 -4.94 -11.89
N ASP A 78 0.86 -5.10 -10.65
CA ASP A 78 0.56 -6.25 -9.81
C ASP A 78 -0.95 -6.31 -9.50
N MET A 79 -1.52 -5.16 -9.17
CA MET A 79 -2.92 -5.01 -8.83
C MET A 79 -3.82 -5.22 -10.05
N ASN A 80 -3.43 -4.77 -11.24
CA ASN A 80 -4.21 -5.01 -12.47
C ASN A 80 -4.19 -6.49 -12.88
N MET A 81 -3.08 -7.20 -12.64
CA MET A 81 -3.01 -8.64 -12.84
C MET A 81 -3.84 -9.39 -11.80
N PHE A 82 -3.87 -8.89 -10.56
CA PHE A 82 -4.46 -9.58 -9.43
C PHE A 82 -5.97 -9.32 -9.25
N ILE A 83 -6.39 -8.06 -9.34
CA ILE A 83 -7.78 -7.59 -9.22
C ILE A 83 -8.02 -6.59 -10.36
N PRO A 84 -8.33 -7.05 -11.58
CA PRO A 84 -8.62 -6.14 -12.69
C PRO A 84 -9.86 -5.29 -12.37
N MET A 85 -9.81 -4.01 -12.74
CA MET A 85 -10.89 -3.06 -12.53
C MET A 85 -11.10 -2.21 -13.76
N GLU A 86 -12.36 -1.92 -14.08
CA GLU A 86 -12.76 -1.01 -15.14
C GLU A 86 -13.51 0.18 -14.53
N ILE A 87 -13.15 1.40 -14.94
CA ILE A 87 -13.70 2.65 -14.41
C ILE A 87 -14.31 3.43 -15.57
N HIS A 88 -15.55 3.91 -15.39
CA HIS A 88 -16.28 4.73 -16.36
C HIS A 88 -16.75 6.05 -15.72
N PRO A 89 -16.41 7.23 -16.28
CA PRO A 89 -15.56 7.42 -17.47
C PRO A 89 -14.13 6.94 -17.24
N THR A 90 -13.43 6.57 -18.31
CA THR A 90 -12.04 6.08 -18.21
C THR A 90 -11.11 7.20 -17.71
N PRO A 91 -10.32 6.95 -16.66
CA PRO A 91 -9.35 7.94 -16.19
C PRO A 91 -8.17 8.07 -17.16
N ASP A 92 -7.66 9.29 -17.30
CA ASP A 92 -6.41 9.58 -18.00
C ASP A 92 -5.22 8.88 -17.34
N ARG A 93 -5.28 8.73 -16.01
CA ARG A 93 -4.25 8.09 -15.18
C ARG A 93 -4.88 7.28 -14.06
N TYR A 94 -4.38 6.07 -13.82
CA TYR A 94 -4.84 5.22 -12.73
C TYR A 94 -3.63 4.63 -12.00
N TYR A 95 -3.52 4.92 -10.71
CA TYR A 95 -2.46 4.45 -9.83
C TYR A 95 -3.05 3.65 -8.69
N ARG A 96 -2.40 2.55 -8.33
CA ARG A 96 -2.84 1.67 -7.25
C ARG A 96 -1.66 1.38 -6.33
N LEU A 97 -1.86 1.59 -5.04
CA LEU A 97 -0.89 1.27 -4.00
C LEU A 97 -1.55 0.39 -2.93
N PHE A 98 -1.12 -0.87 -2.85
CA PHE A 98 -1.73 -1.82 -1.93
C PHE A 98 -0.71 -2.30 -0.91
N LEU A 99 -0.92 -1.95 0.36
CA LEU A 99 -0.06 -2.30 1.47
C LEU A 99 -0.11 -3.80 1.76
N ASP A 100 1.06 -4.43 1.63
CA ASP A 100 1.29 -5.77 2.11
C ASP A 100 2.25 -5.70 3.30
N TRP A 101 1.86 -6.31 4.41
CA TRP A 101 2.64 -6.24 5.62
C TRP A 101 2.57 -7.54 6.41
N MET A 102 3.61 -7.84 7.19
CA MET A 102 3.65 -9.01 8.06
C MET A 102 4.32 -8.63 9.39
N PRO A 103 3.69 -8.90 10.55
CA PRO A 103 4.34 -8.71 11.84
C PRO A 103 5.49 -9.71 12.00
N LEU A 104 6.57 -9.27 12.61
CA LEU A 104 7.78 -10.05 12.88
C LEU A 104 8.15 -9.94 14.35
N SER A 105 8.42 -11.09 14.98
CA SER A 105 8.90 -11.13 16.37
C SER A 105 10.31 -10.57 16.50
N ASP A 106 11.16 -10.78 15.49
CA ASP A 106 12.56 -10.36 15.48
C ASP A 106 12.96 -9.77 14.13
N LYS A 107 14.03 -8.97 14.12
CA LYS A 107 14.62 -8.46 12.88
C LYS A 107 15.26 -9.62 12.09
N PRO A 108 14.88 -9.86 10.82
CA PRO A 108 15.47 -10.92 10.02
C PRO A 108 16.97 -10.72 9.84
N ALA A 109 17.73 -11.82 9.88
CA ALA A 109 19.18 -11.81 9.65
C ALA A 109 19.55 -11.54 8.18
N ILE A 110 18.65 -11.90 7.25
CA ILE A 110 18.83 -11.69 5.82
C ILE A 110 18.20 -10.34 5.45
N PRO A 111 18.98 -9.41 4.86
CA PRO A 111 18.42 -8.14 4.42
C PRO A 111 17.48 -8.35 3.23
N VAL A 112 16.42 -7.55 3.18
CA VAL A 112 15.51 -7.45 2.03
C VAL A 112 15.95 -6.31 1.14
N ALA A 113 15.77 -6.45 -0.17
CA ALA A 113 16.08 -5.38 -1.11
C ALA A 113 14.93 -4.34 -1.10
N PRO A 114 15.22 -3.03 -1.00
CA PRO A 114 14.19 -2.01 -1.13
C PRO A 114 13.42 -2.17 -2.44
N GLN A 115 12.09 -2.06 -2.36
CA GLN A 115 11.25 -2.10 -3.55
C GLN A 115 11.36 -0.76 -4.30
N GLN A 116 11.42 -0.82 -5.63
CA GLN A 116 11.28 0.37 -6.47
C GLN A 116 9.80 0.80 -6.50
N LEU A 117 9.56 2.06 -6.17
CA LEU A 117 8.22 2.64 -6.12
C LEU A 117 8.01 3.59 -7.30
N ASP A 118 6.88 3.44 -7.97
CA ASP A 118 6.45 4.30 -9.06
C ASP A 118 5.88 5.60 -8.50
N THR A 119 6.25 6.73 -9.12
CA THR A 119 5.73 8.05 -8.75
C THR A 119 4.43 8.36 -9.49
N ILE A 120 3.48 8.96 -8.78
CA ILE A 120 2.21 9.44 -9.33
C ILE A 120 2.44 10.71 -10.14
N VAL A 121 2.11 10.65 -11.42
CA VAL A 121 2.03 11.84 -12.30
C VAL A 121 0.56 12.17 -12.55
N ARG A 122 0.09 13.28 -11.97
CA ARG A 122 -1.30 13.75 -12.08
C ARG A 122 -1.48 14.57 -13.35
N LYS A 123 -2.30 14.05 -14.27
CA LYS A 123 -2.64 14.74 -15.52
C LYS A 123 -4.04 14.29 -15.96
N GLY A 124 -4.93 15.25 -16.17
CA GLY A 124 -6.32 14.96 -16.51
C GLY A 124 -7.07 14.30 -15.35
N PHE A 125 -8.13 13.56 -15.66
CA PHE A 125 -8.87 12.76 -14.69
C PHE A 125 -7.98 11.63 -14.16
N THR A 126 -7.47 11.80 -12.95
CA THR A 126 -6.55 10.85 -12.30
C THR A 126 -7.25 10.14 -11.15
N VAL A 127 -7.19 8.81 -11.13
CA VAL A 127 -7.64 7.98 -10.01
C VAL A 127 -6.42 7.45 -9.26
N VAL A 128 -6.42 7.63 -7.94
CA VAL A 128 -5.47 7.01 -7.02
C VAL A 128 -6.27 6.09 -6.11
N GLU A 129 -5.98 4.80 -6.19
CA GLU A 129 -6.49 3.79 -5.28
C GLU A 129 -5.40 3.43 -4.28
N TRP A 130 -5.77 3.38 -3.01
CA TRP A 130 -4.92 2.83 -1.98
C TRP A 130 -5.69 1.81 -1.15
N GLY A 131 -4.97 0.83 -0.61
CA GLY A 131 -5.57 -0.26 0.15
C GLY A 131 -4.51 -1.12 0.80
N GLY A 132 -4.88 -2.32 1.22
CA GLY A 132 -3.95 -3.25 1.86
C GLY A 132 -4.62 -4.53 2.33
N LEU A 133 -3.80 -5.51 2.68
CA LEU A 133 -4.26 -6.78 3.24
C LEU A 133 -4.36 -6.67 4.76
N LYS A 134 -5.52 -6.99 5.33
CA LYS A 134 -5.60 -7.25 6.78
C LYS A 134 -5.07 -8.66 7.04
N GLN A 135 -4.07 -8.77 7.90
CA GLN A 135 -3.53 -10.03 8.41
C GLN A 135 -4.30 -10.51 9.64
#